data_AF-A0A1X1EFJ1-F1
#
_entry.id   AF-A0A1X1EFJ1-F1
#
_cell.length_a   1.000
_cell.length_b   1.000
_cell.length_c   1.000
_cell.angle_alpha   90.00
_cell.angle_beta   90.00
_cell.angle_gamma   90.00
#
_symmetry.space_group_name_H-M   'P 1'
#
loop_
_entity.id
_entity.type
_entity.pdbx_description
1 polymer ?
#
loop_
_entity_poly.entity_id
_entity_poly.type
_entity_poly.pdbx_seq_one_letter_code
_entity_poly.pdbx_strand_id
1 'polypeptide(L)'
;MAIEGENIAVQLSAGQRVKGLNHIAAIRTKLWGDNCGNELKRFMADMRDRRDTQYEQNKRALGAIFFLENIRSERHDVEFDELTSDEKYALISAMNHFHAVVSLFPKKLTLPN
;
A
#
# COMPACT_ATOMS: atom_id res chain seq x y z
N MET A 1 20.60 34.56 -20.69
CA MET A 1 21.20 33.75 -19.63
C MET A 1 20.09 32.95 -18.98
N ALA A 2 20.13 31.62 -19.04
CA ALA A 2 19.18 30.78 -18.32
C ALA A 2 19.60 30.78 -16.84
N ILE A 3 18.65 31.06 -15.95
CA ILE A 3 18.86 30.91 -14.51
C ILE A 3 18.81 29.41 -14.25
N GLU A 4 19.97 28.76 -14.14
CA GLU A 4 20.05 27.41 -13.57
C GLU A 4 19.79 27.53 -12.08
N GLY A 5 18.50 27.54 -11.70
CA GLY A 5 18.13 27.36 -10.31
C GLY A 5 18.62 25.99 -9.87
N GLU A 6 19.55 25.94 -8.91
CA GLU A 6 19.93 24.68 -8.27
C GLU A 6 18.64 23.95 -7.89
N ASN A 7 18.51 22.71 -8.34
CA ASN A 7 17.36 21.88 -8.03
C ASN A 7 17.49 21.42 -6.58
N ILE A 8 17.13 22.29 -5.63
CA ILE A 8 17.20 22.05 -4.18
C ILE A 8 16.09 21.09 -3.70
N ALA A 9 15.43 20.38 -4.62
CA ALA A 9 14.45 19.35 -4.29
C ALA A 9 15.17 18.13 -3.70
N VAL A 10 15.41 18.14 -2.39
CA VAL A 10 15.86 16.95 -1.66
C VAL A 10 14.79 15.87 -1.81
N GLN A 11 15.16 14.73 -2.39
CA GLN A 11 14.24 13.60 -2.50
C GLN A 11 13.84 13.11 -1.10
N LEU A 12 12.54 13.02 -0.85
CA LEU A 12 12.03 12.41 0.38
C LEU A 12 12.46 10.95 0.46
N SER A 13 13.01 10.56 1.61
CA SER A 13 13.29 9.16 1.93
C SER A 13 12.00 8.33 1.97
N ALA A 14 12.13 7.00 1.84
CA ALA A 14 10.99 6.08 1.94
C ALA A 14 10.17 6.33 3.22
N GLY A 15 10.83 6.41 4.38
CA GLY A 15 10.16 6.66 5.66
C GLY A 15 9.44 8.00 5.75
N GLN A 16 9.98 9.07 5.15
CA GLN A 16 9.30 10.37 5.07
C GLN A 16 8.04 10.29 4.19
N ARG A 17 8.10 9.56 3.06
CA ARG A 17 6.94 9.33 2.20
C ARG A 17 5.85 8.53 2.93
N VAL A 18 6.21 7.47 3.64
CA VAL A 18 5.26 6.68 4.44
C VAL A 18 4.56 7.54 5.49
N LYS A 19 5.34 8.30 6.27
CA LYS A 19 4.77 9.22 7.28
C LYS A 19 3.81 10.22 6.66
N GLY A 20 4.17 10.80 5.52
CA GLY A 20 3.31 11.73 4.78
C GLY A 20 2.01 11.08 4.30
N LEU A 21 2.09 9.90 3.69
CA LEU A 21 0.91 9.17 3.19
C LEU A 21 -0.03 8.75 4.32
N ASN A 22 0.50 8.22 5.43
CA ASN A 22 -0.30 7.88 6.61
C ASN A 22 -0.94 9.13 7.25
N HIS A 23 -0.22 10.26 7.27
CA HIS A 23 -0.79 11.52 7.76
C HIS A 23 -1.93 12.02 6.88
N ILE A 24 -1.78 11.95 5.55
CA ILE A 24 -2.84 12.29 4.59
C ILE A 24 -4.05 11.38 4.77
N ALA A 25 -3.84 10.07 4.94
CA ALA A 25 -4.91 9.12 5.22
C ALA A 25 -5.69 9.50 6.49
N ALA A 26 -4.97 9.86 7.57
CA ALA A 26 -5.60 10.31 8.81
C ALA A 26 -6.40 11.63 8.64
N ILE A 27 -5.91 12.58 7.85
CA ILE A 27 -6.66 13.80 7.50
C ILE A 27 -7.93 13.43 6.72
N ARG A 28 -7.83 12.51 5.76
CA ARG A 28 -8.98 12.06 4.98
C ARG A 28 -10.07 11.47 5.87
N THR A 29 -9.69 10.60 6.81
CA THR A 29 -10.63 10.04 7.78
C THR A 29 -11.30 11.12 8.62
N LYS A 30 -10.57 12.15 9.06
CA LYS A 30 -11.13 13.26 9.86
C LYS A 30 -12.12 14.12 9.09
N LEU A 31 -11.89 14.37 7.80
CA LEU A 31 -12.70 15.27 6.99
C LEU A 31 -13.88 14.57 6.29
N TRP A 32 -13.67 13.33 5.84
CA TRP A 32 -14.61 12.59 4.98
C TRP A 32 -15.05 11.25 5.56
N GLY A 33 -14.55 10.86 6.74
CA GLY A 33 -14.83 9.56 7.34
C GLY A 33 -14.07 8.40 6.70
N ASP A 34 -14.39 7.18 7.11
CA ASP A 34 -13.85 5.96 6.51
C ASP A 34 -14.60 5.59 5.23
N ASN A 35 -14.13 6.12 4.09
CA ASN A 35 -14.76 5.90 2.78
C ASN A 35 -13.99 4.93 1.88
N CYS A 36 -12.84 4.40 2.33
CA CYS A 36 -12.01 3.53 1.49
C CYS A 36 -12.43 2.05 1.55
N GLY A 37 -13.34 1.67 2.45
CA GLY A 37 -13.71 0.27 2.70
C GLY A 37 -14.20 -0.49 1.47
N ASN A 38 -14.98 0.13 0.59
CA ASN A 38 -15.46 -0.54 -0.64
C ASN A 38 -14.33 -0.79 -1.64
N GLU A 39 -13.40 0.16 -1.78
CA GLU A 39 -12.23 -0.01 -2.65
C GLU A 39 -11.29 -1.08 -2.10
N LEU A 40 -11.09 -1.13 -0.78
CA LEU A 40 -10.28 -2.15 -0.12
C LEU A 40 -10.90 -3.55 -0.22
N LYS A 41 -12.23 -3.67 -0.05
CA LYS A 41 -12.96 -4.93 -0.30
C LYS A 41 -12.74 -5.43 -1.71
N ARG A 42 -12.92 -4.55 -2.70
CA ARG A 42 -12.72 -4.89 -4.10
C ARG A 42 -11.29 -5.33 -4.37
N PHE A 43 -10.31 -4.58 -3.87
CA PHE A 43 -8.90 -4.96 -3.99
C PHE A 43 -8.64 -6.35 -3.40
N MET A 44 -9.09 -6.63 -2.17
CA MET A 44 -8.91 -7.95 -1.55
C MET A 44 -9.60 -9.07 -2.35
N ALA A 45 -10.79 -8.82 -2.90
CA ALA A 45 -11.50 -9.77 -3.74
C ALA A 45 -10.75 -10.04 -5.05
N ASP A 46 -10.26 -9.00 -5.72
CA ASP A 46 -9.47 -9.12 -6.95
C ASP A 46 -8.19 -9.92 -6.69
N MET A 47 -7.49 -9.68 -5.58
CA MET A 47 -6.28 -10.42 -5.20
C MET A 47 -6.55 -11.89 -4.84
N ARG A 48 -7.80 -12.25 -4.54
CA ARG A 48 -8.26 -13.60 -4.20
C ARG A 48 -9.07 -14.26 -5.32
N ASP A 49 -9.15 -13.65 -6.51
CA ASP A 49 -9.90 -14.21 -7.62
C ASP A 49 -9.18 -15.44 -8.21
N ARG A 50 -9.78 -16.62 -8.02
CA ARG A 50 -9.28 -17.90 -8.55
C ARG A 50 -9.33 -18.00 -10.07
N ARG A 51 -10.06 -17.11 -10.73
CA ARG A 51 -10.13 -17.04 -12.20
C ARG A 51 -8.92 -16.32 -12.79
N ASP A 52 -8.18 -15.56 -11.99
CA ASP A 52 -6.94 -14.94 -12.41
C ASP A 52 -5.84 -16.00 -12.59
N THR A 53 -5.17 -15.97 -13.73
CA THR A 53 -4.01 -16.82 -14.04
C THR A 53 -2.88 -16.71 -13.02
N GLN A 54 -2.80 -15.58 -12.32
CA GLN A 54 -1.77 -15.22 -11.37
C GLN A 54 -2.27 -15.32 -9.91
N TYR A 55 -3.39 -16.02 -9.67
CA TYR A 55 -4.04 -16.18 -8.38
C TYR A 55 -3.07 -16.47 -7.22
N GLU A 56 -2.16 -17.43 -7.39
CA GLU A 56 -1.24 -17.83 -6.33
C GLU A 56 -0.27 -16.71 -5.94
N GLN A 57 0.23 -15.94 -6.92
CA GLN A 57 1.12 -14.82 -6.65
C GLN A 57 0.35 -13.61 -6.13
N ASN A 58 -0.88 -13.39 -6.59
CA ASN A 58 -1.76 -12.34 -6.06
C ASN A 58 -2.10 -12.63 -4.59
N LYS A 59 -2.49 -13.87 -4.25
CA LYS A 59 -2.73 -14.28 -2.86
C LYS A 59 -1.48 -14.07 -1.99
N ARG A 60 -0.29 -14.43 -2.49
CA ARG A 60 0.98 -14.18 -1.77
C ARG A 60 1.29 -12.70 -1.62
N ALA A 61 1.02 -11.88 -2.63
CA ALA A 61 1.22 -10.43 -2.54
C ALA A 61 0.31 -9.81 -1.49
N LEU A 62 -0.97 -10.22 -1.42
CA LEU A 62 -1.88 -9.80 -0.34
C LEU A 62 -1.36 -10.26 1.04
N GLY A 63 -0.90 -11.51 1.15
CA GLY A 63 -0.28 -12.01 2.37
C GLY A 63 0.96 -11.22 2.79
N ALA A 64 1.78 -10.78 1.84
CA ALA A 64 2.95 -9.93 2.10
C ALA A 64 2.55 -8.54 2.62
N ILE A 65 1.44 -7.97 2.13
CA ILE A 65 0.88 -6.72 2.66
C ILE A 65 0.48 -6.89 4.12
N PHE A 66 -0.25 -7.95 4.45
CA PHE A 66 -0.65 -8.24 5.83
C PHE A 66 0.55 -8.52 6.74
N PHE A 67 1.53 -9.28 6.25
CA PHE A 67 2.73 -9.62 6.99
C PHE A 67 3.58 -8.39 7.35
N LEU A 68 3.66 -7.41 6.44
CA LEU A 68 4.47 -6.20 6.64
C LEU A 68 4.13 -5.44 7.93
N GLU A 69 2.85 -5.42 8.31
CA GLU A 69 2.35 -4.76 9.53
C GLU A 69 1.94 -5.77 10.62
N ASN A 70 2.53 -6.98 10.58
CA ASN A 70 2.37 -8.05 11.57
C ASN A 70 0.93 -8.52 11.80
N ILE A 71 0.05 -8.43 10.79
CA ILE A 71 -1.25 -9.09 10.85
C ILE A 71 -1.01 -10.60 10.78
N ARG A 72 -1.56 -11.33 11.75
CA ARG A 72 -1.29 -12.77 11.91
C ARG A 72 -1.75 -13.55 10.69
N SER A 73 -1.00 -14.59 10.32
CA SER A 73 -1.29 -15.47 9.18
C SER A 73 -2.71 -16.01 9.16
N GLU A 74 -3.23 -16.38 10.33
CA GLU A 74 -4.59 -16.92 10.50
C GLU A 74 -5.68 -15.92 10.07
N ARG A 75 -5.34 -14.63 10.01
CA ARG A 75 -6.24 -13.53 9.64
C ARG A 75 -6.11 -13.16 8.16
N HIS A 76 -5.17 -13.74 7.40
CA HIS A 76 -4.91 -13.32 6.00
C HIS A 76 -6.03 -13.72 5.03
N ASP A 77 -6.88 -14.67 5.40
CA ASP A 77 -7.98 -15.17 4.57
C ASP A 77 -9.36 -14.59 4.97
N VAL A 78 -9.45 -13.75 6.01
CA VAL A 78 -10.73 -13.14 6.43
C VAL A 78 -11.17 -12.02 5.48
N GLU A 79 -12.47 -11.74 5.43
CA GLU A 79 -13.02 -10.63 4.66
C GLU A 79 -12.71 -9.27 5.30
N PHE A 80 -12.70 -8.20 4.51
CA PHE A 80 -12.36 -6.86 5.00
C PHE A 80 -13.26 -6.41 6.17
N ASP A 81 -14.54 -6.77 6.14
CA ASP A 81 -15.49 -6.41 7.21
C ASP A 81 -15.20 -7.14 8.53
N GLU A 82 -14.52 -8.29 8.47
CA GLU A 82 -14.14 -9.09 9.63
C GLU A 82 -12.84 -8.62 10.28
N LEU A 83 -12.09 -7.72 9.61
CA LEU A 83 -10.91 -7.08 10.18
C LEU A 83 -11.30 -6.13 11.30
N THR A 84 -10.54 -6.18 12.39
CA THR A 84 -10.64 -5.20 13.48
C THR A 84 -10.20 -3.81 13.01
N SER A 85 -10.54 -2.76 13.76
CA SER A 85 -10.10 -1.40 13.45
C SER A 85 -8.58 -1.28 13.37
N ASP A 86 -7.86 -1.97 14.25
CA ASP A 86 -6.39 -1.99 14.27
C ASP A 86 -5.82 -2.71 13.04
N GLU A 87 -6.43 -3.83 12.63
CA GLU A 87 -6.03 -4.55 11.42
C GLU A 87 -6.32 -3.75 10.14
N LYS A 88 -7.44 -3.00 10.09
CA LYS A 88 -7.73 -2.09 8.98
C LYS A 88 -6.71 -0.96 8.92
N TYR A 89 -6.35 -0.38 10.06
CA TYR A 89 -5.30 0.64 10.14
C TYR A 89 -3.95 0.07 9.67
N ALA A 90 -3.58 -1.13 10.13
CA ALA A 90 -2.38 -1.83 9.72
C ALA A 90 -2.37 -2.11 8.21
N LEU A 91 -3.46 -2.60 7.64
CA LEU A 91 -3.59 -2.81 6.19
C LEU A 91 -3.34 -1.51 5.40
N ILE A 92 -3.99 -0.41 5.81
CA ILE A 92 -3.82 0.90 5.14
C ILE A 92 -2.36 1.39 5.27
N SER A 93 -1.75 1.24 6.45
CA SER A 93 -0.35 1.59 6.67
C SER A 93 0.59 0.78 5.78
N ALA A 94 0.38 -0.54 5.68
CA ALA A 94 1.16 -1.42 4.81
C ALA A 94 1.06 -0.99 3.34
N MET A 95 -0.15 -0.71 2.85
CA MET A 95 -0.36 -0.27 1.47
C MET A 95 0.31 1.08 1.20
N ASN A 96 0.23 2.03 2.13
CA ASN A 96 0.96 3.30 2.04
C ASN A 96 2.49 3.09 2.07
N HIS A 97 2.97 2.09 2.81
CA HIS A 97 4.37 1.68 2.79
C HIS A 97 4.79 1.20 1.40
N PHE A 98 4.01 0.32 0.78
CA PHE A 98 4.25 -0.11 -0.60
C PHE A 98 4.19 1.05 -1.59
N HIS A 99 3.23 1.97 -1.48
CA HIS A 99 3.19 3.16 -2.32
C HIS A 99 4.47 4.00 -2.21
N ALA A 100 4.98 4.19 -0.99
CA ALA A 100 6.25 4.88 -0.78
C ALA A 100 7.44 4.13 -1.40
N VAL A 101 7.53 2.82 -1.23
CA VAL A 101 8.63 2.00 -1.76
C VAL A 101 8.58 1.91 -3.29
N VAL A 102 7.42 1.62 -3.86
CA VAL A 102 7.22 1.51 -5.32
C VAL A 102 7.52 2.85 -6.00
N SER A 103 7.21 3.98 -5.35
CA SER A 103 7.55 5.30 -5.89
C SER A 103 9.06 5.60 -5.97
N LEU A 104 9.90 4.72 -5.42
CA LEU A 104 11.37 4.79 -5.49
C LEU A 104 11.96 3.77 -6.48
N PHE A 105 11.13 2.92 -7.10
CA PHE A 105 11.62 1.92 -8.05
C PHE A 105 12.32 2.57 -9.24
N PRO A 106 13.35 1.93 -9.81
CA PRO A 106 13.95 2.35 -11.06
C PRO A 106 12.88 2.48 -12.16
N LYS A 107 12.96 3.54 -12.97
CA LYS A 107 12.00 3.79 -14.05
C LYS A 107 12.01 2.73 -15.15
N LYS A 108 13.12 2.01 -15.30
CA LYS A 108 13.32 0.97 -16.31
C LYS A 108 13.88 -0.26 -15.63
N LEU A 109 13.10 -1.32 -15.61
CA LEU A 109 13.52 -2.64 -15.13
C LEU A 109 13.78 -3.53 -16.35
N THR A 110 14.85 -4.31 -16.29
CA THR A 110 15.23 -5.26 -17.35
C THR A 110 15.38 -6.64 -16.74
N LEU A 111 15.00 -7.67 -17.49
CA LEU A 111 15.22 -9.05 -17.05
C LEU A 111 16.70 -9.42 -17.21
N PRO A 112 17.25 -10.24 -16.28
CA PRO A 112 18.58 -10.81 -16.47
C PRO A 112 18.56 -11.81 -17.63
N ASN A 113 19.70 -11.93 -18.33
CA ASN A 113 19.93 -12.93 -19.37
C ASN A 113 20.23 -14.31 -18.78
#